data_AF-A0A6J4MTU5-F1
#
_entry.id   AF-A0A6J4MTU5-F1
#
_cell.length_a   1.000
_cell.length_b   1.000
_cell.length_c   1.000
_cell.angle_alpha   90.00
_cell.angle_beta   90.00
_cell.angle_gamma   90.00
#
_symmetry.space_group_name_H-M   'P 1'
#
loop_
_entity.id
_entity.type
_entity.pdbx_description
1 polymer ?
#
loop_
_entity_poly.entity_id
_entity_poly.type
_entity_poly.pdbx_seq_one_letter_code
_entity_poly.pdbx_strand_id
1 'polypeptide(L)'
;MSATRTVGTPTMGAAAVPVARLFARTCAAEWTRLWTAKATWWFLAAAAVTMVGLGTVAGFDAGGDPGSAQGDPAWAAAEFTAMPAQFALLALALLTVTSDYATGGIVPALQWTPRRGVLFAARTVVAAGTATLAGVLFALGASVAGYLAARPVLTLPLDVGADVLGTVAFVFGCGTLLAVGLGFLLRNTAGSLVSVFLLILVLPLLLPQFGYGWLTDVADRLPGTCALFLLVGEPTRPGITETSSVVTMLFWAATALVLGWLRLVREDANR
;
A
#
# COMPACT_ATOMS: atom_id res chain seq x y z
N MET A 1 -19.42 47.95 -55.41
CA MET A 1 -19.58 46.50 -55.16
C MET A 1 -18.51 46.07 -54.16
N SER A 2 -18.80 46.11 -52.85
CA SER A 2 -17.89 45.61 -51.81
C SER A 2 -18.35 44.23 -51.37
N ALA A 3 -17.52 43.22 -51.61
CA ALA A 3 -17.77 41.85 -51.18
C ALA A 3 -17.31 41.68 -49.73
N THR A 4 -18.26 41.58 -48.81
CA THR A 4 -18.02 41.24 -47.40
C THR A 4 -17.60 39.78 -47.31
N ARG A 5 -16.32 39.52 -47.03
CA ARG A 5 -15.78 38.17 -46.83
C ARG A 5 -16.11 37.73 -45.41
N THR A 6 -17.15 36.92 -45.25
CA THR A 6 -17.46 36.24 -43.98
C THR A 6 -16.37 35.22 -43.68
N VAL A 7 -15.52 35.52 -42.70
CA VAL A 7 -14.55 34.55 -42.15
C VAL A 7 -15.36 33.54 -41.34
N GLY A 8 -15.48 32.32 -41.86
CA GLY A 8 -16.02 31.20 -41.10
C GLY A 8 -15.04 30.84 -39.98
N THR A 9 -15.47 30.96 -38.73
CA THR A 9 -14.74 30.42 -37.58
C THR A 9 -14.64 28.90 -37.76
N PRO A 10 -13.44 28.32 -37.87
CA PRO A 10 -13.31 26.87 -37.90
C PRO A 10 -13.74 26.35 -36.53
N THR A 11 -14.91 25.73 -36.47
CA THR A 11 -15.28 24.84 -35.36
C THR A 11 -14.38 23.61 -35.45
N MET A 12 -13.14 23.75 -34.99
CA MET A 12 -12.32 22.61 -34.64
C MET A 12 -13.05 21.89 -33.51
N GLY A 13 -13.88 20.91 -33.87
CA GLY A 13 -14.33 19.89 -32.96
C GLY A 13 -13.10 19.17 -32.46
N ALA A 14 -12.52 19.65 -31.35
CA ALA A 14 -11.43 18.99 -30.69
C ALA A 14 -11.92 17.60 -30.33
N ALA A 15 -11.44 16.59 -31.06
CA ALA A 15 -11.82 15.21 -30.81
C ALA A 15 -11.53 14.92 -29.32
N ALA A 16 -12.59 14.65 -28.56
CA ALA A 16 -12.48 14.46 -27.12
C ALA A 16 -11.51 13.30 -26.87
N VAL A 17 -10.41 13.58 -26.16
CA VAL A 17 -9.42 12.55 -25.86
C VAL A 17 -10.11 11.45 -25.04
N PRO A 18 -10.02 10.17 -25.47
CA PRO A 18 -10.62 9.06 -24.74
C PRO A 18 -10.16 9.03 -23.27
N VAL A 19 -11.07 8.77 -22.34
CA VAL A 19 -10.78 8.70 -20.90
C VAL A 19 -9.64 7.72 -20.62
N ALA A 20 -9.63 6.56 -21.28
CA ALA A 20 -8.58 5.55 -21.15
C ALA A 20 -7.19 6.08 -21.54
N ARG A 21 -7.10 6.85 -22.63
CA ARG A 21 -5.82 7.45 -23.06
C ARG A 21 -5.35 8.52 -22.08
N LEU A 22 -6.27 9.30 -21.53
CA LEU A 22 -5.94 10.27 -20.48
C LEU A 22 -5.42 9.56 -19.22
N PHE A 23 -6.13 8.53 -18.75
CA PHE A 23 -5.72 7.73 -17.60
C PHE A 23 -4.33 7.13 -17.77
N ALA A 24 -4.05 6.49 -18.90
CA ALA A 24 -2.73 5.93 -19.19
C ALA A 24 -1.61 6.99 -19.15
N ARG A 25 -1.86 8.19 -19.72
CA ARG A 25 -0.91 9.30 -19.69
C ARG A 25 -0.70 9.84 -18.28
N THR A 26 -1.77 9.96 -17.48
CA THR A 26 -1.69 10.39 -16.08
C THR A 26 -0.93 9.36 -15.24
N CYS A 27 -1.18 8.06 -15.43
CA CYS A 27 -0.40 7.00 -14.77
C CYS A 27 1.08 7.07 -15.14
N ALA A 28 1.42 7.29 -16.41
CA ALA A 28 2.81 7.43 -16.84
C ALA A 28 3.49 8.65 -16.19
N ALA A 29 2.78 9.78 -16.09
CA ALA A 29 3.30 10.99 -15.43
C ALA A 29 3.53 10.76 -13.93
N GLU A 30 2.56 10.15 -13.24
CA GLU A 30 2.67 9.82 -11.81
C GLU A 30 3.77 8.78 -11.55
N TRP A 31 3.97 7.83 -12.47
CA TRP A 31 5.06 6.86 -12.41
C TRP A 31 6.43 7.56 -12.48
N THR A 32 6.65 8.43 -13.48
CA THR A 32 7.88 9.20 -13.58
C THR A 32 8.10 10.09 -12.35
N ARG A 33 7.04 10.69 -11.82
CA ARG A 33 7.11 11.51 -10.61
C ARG A 33 7.57 10.70 -9.39
N LEU A 34 7.01 9.51 -9.19
CA LEU A 34 7.37 8.63 -8.09
C LEU A 34 8.85 8.26 -8.15
N TRP A 35 9.37 7.86 -9.32
CA TRP A 35 10.75 7.39 -9.45
C TRP A 35 11.81 8.50 -9.47
N THR A 36 11.42 9.73 -9.77
CA THR A 36 12.32 10.90 -9.75
C THR A 36 12.52 11.48 -8.34
N ALA A 37 11.65 11.15 -7.38
CA ALA A 37 11.76 11.64 -6.02
C ALA A 37 12.83 10.90 -5.21
N LYS A 38 13.78 11.65 -4.61
CA LYS A 38 14.82 11.07 -3.72
C LYS A 38 14.24 10.32 -2.53
N ALA A 39 13.11 10.78 -1.99
CA ALA A 39 12.44 10.14 -0.86
C ALA A 39 11.98 8.71 -1.19
N THR A 40 11.59 8.45 -2.45
CA THR A 40 11.19 7.10 -2.91
C THR A 40 12.29 6.09 -2.64
N TRP A 41 13.53 6.43 -3.00
CA TRP A 41 14.68 5.55 -2.80
C TRP A 41 14.98 5.30 -1.32
N TRP A 42 14.80 6.32 -0.46
CA TRP A 42 14.96 6.14 0.99
C TRP A 42 13.91 5.20 1.60
N PHE A 43 12.64 5.32 1.20
CA PHE A 43 11.59 4.41 1.69
C PHE A 43 11.74 2.99 1.14
N LEU A 44 12.09 2.84 -0.14
CA LEU A 44 12.38 1.54 -0.73
C LEU A 44 13.60 0.88 -0.06
N ALA A 45 14.66 1.64 0.21
CA ALA A 45 15.83 1.15 0.93
C ALA A 45 15.47 0.75 2.36
N ALA A 46 14.70 1.56 3.09
CA ALA A 46 14.25 1.24 4.44
C ALA A 46 13.39 -0.04 4.47
N ALA A 47 12.46 -0.19 3.52
CA ALA A 47 11.64 -1.39 3.37
C ALA A 47 12.50 -2.62 3.05
N ALA A 48 13.42 -2.51 2.09
CA ALA A 48 14.32 -3.59 1.69
C ALA A 48 15.24 -4.03 2.84
N VAL A 49 15.88 -3.07 3.53
CA VAL A 49 16.75 -3.35 4.68
C VAL A 49 15.97 -4.00 5.81
N THR A 50 14.76 -3.51 6.11
CA THR A 50 13.92 -4.10 7.16
C THR A 50 13.52 -5.52 6.79
N MET A 51 13.00 -5.74 5.58
CA MET A 51 12.45 -7.03 5.19
C MET A 51 13.55 -8.08 4.94
N VAL A 52 14.48 -7.77 4.04
CA VAL A 52 15.56 -8.69 3.65
C VAL A 52 16.56 -8.85 4.80
N GLY A 53 16.89 -7.76 5.51
CA GLY A 53 17.80 -7.81 6.65
C GLY A 53 17.26 -8.69 7.78
N LEU A 54 16.01 -8.48 8.20
CA LEU A 54 15.40 -9.35 9.21
C LEU A 54 15.26 -10.79 8.71
N GLY A 55 14.93 -11.00 7.43
CA GLY A 55 14.87 -12.34 6.84
C GLY A 55 16.22 -13.07 6.85
N THR A 56 17.32 -12.36 6.58
CA THR A 56 18.68 -12.93 6.70
C THR A 56 19.03 -13.30 8.13
N VAL A 57 18.69 -12.45 9.10
CA VAL A 57 18.94 -12.71 10.52
C VAL A 57 18.15 -13.95 10.98
N ALA A 58 16.88 -14.05 10.60
CA ALA A 58 16.05 -15.21 10.89
C ALA A 58 16.61 -16.51 10.28
N GLY A 59 17.17 -16.43 9.06
CA GLY A 59 17.85 -17.57 8.44
C GLY A 59 19.11 -18.01 9.20
N PHE A 60 19.95 -17.07 9.64
CA PHE A 60 21.13 -17.41 10.47
C PHE A 60 20.74 -18.05 11.80
N ASP A 61 19.68 -17.55 12.43
CA ASP A 61 19.15 -18.09 13.68
C ASP A 61 18.67 -19.54 13.48
N ALA A 62 17.84 -19.78 12.45
CA ALA A 62 17.37 -21.12 12.11
C ALA A 62 18.51 -22.09 11.75
N GLY A 63 19.54 -21.63 11.04
CA GLY A 63 20.69 -22.45 10.67
C GLY A 63 21.63 -22.78 11.85
N GLY A 64 21.61 -21.96 12.90
CA GLY A 64 22.42 -22.13 14.11
C GLY A 64 21.71 -22.91 15.23
N ASP A 65 20.38 -22.99 15.19
CA ASP A 65 19.58 -23.73 16.17
C ASP A 65 19.57 -25.23 15.87
N PRO A 66 20.06 -26.10 16.78
CA PRO A 66 19.95 -27.56 16.63
C PRO A 66 18.51 -28.08 16.67
N GLY A 67 17.57 -27.27 17.17
CA GLY A 67 16.14 -27.58 17.29
C GLY A 67 15.31 -27.25 16.04
N SER A 68 15.87 -26.55 15.05
CA SER A 68 15.16 -26.23 13.82
C SER A 68 14.85 -27.51 13.03
N ALA A 69 13.58 -27.68 12.62
CA ALA A 69 13.19 -28.87 11.90
C ALA A 69 13.78 -28.80 10.48
N GLN A 70 14.64 -29.77 10.18
CA GLN A 70 15.26 -29.86 8.87
C GLN A 70 14.18 -30.04 7.80
N GLY A 71 14.16 -29.14 6.83
CA GLY A 71 13.13 -29.11 5.80
C GLY A 71 12.16 -27.93 5.90
N ASP A 72 12.18 -27.14 6.97
CA ASP A 72 11.22 -26.05 7.16
C ASP A 72 11.27 -25.01 6.01
N PRO A 73 10.12 -24.47 5.58
CA PRO A 73 10.08 -23.49 4.50
C PRO A 73 10.66 -22.14 4.93
N ALA A 74 11.61 -21.61 4.17
CA ALA A 74 12.16 -20.27 4.39
C ALA A 74 11.16 -19.12 4.12
N TRP A 75 9.95 -19.44 3.66
CA TRP A 75 8.88 -18.48 3.40
C TRP A 75 8.33 -17.83 4.67
N ALA A 76 8.43 -18.50 5.83
CA ALA A 76 8.08 -17.92 7.13
C ALA A 76 8.81 -16.59 7.40
N ALA A 77 10.03 -16.44 6.88
CA ALA A 77 10.77 -15.18 6.98
C ALA A 77 10.00 -14.01 6.33
N ALA A 78 9.30 -14.21 5.21
CA ALA A 78 8.51 -13.16 4.58
C ALA A 78 7.30 -12.77 5.43
N GLU A 79 6.65 -13.74 6.06
CA GLU A 79 5.45 -13.56 6.90
C GLU A 79 5.74 -12.66 8.10
N PHE A 80 6.82 -12.96 8.85
CA PHE A 80 7.20 -12.18 10.02
C PHE A 80 7.78 -10.80 9.67
N THR A 81 8.49 -10.69 8.55
CA THR A 81 9.17 -9.44 8.17
C THR A 81 8.27 -8.47 7.41
N ALA A 82 7.14 -8.95 6.88
CA ALA A 82 6.17 -8.14 6.14
C ALA A 82 5.57 -7.01 6.98
N MET A 83 5.13 -7.29 8.21
CA MET A 83 4.47 -6.30 9.05
C MET A 83 5.33 -5.08 9.40
N PRO A 84 6.59 -5.21 9.84
CA PRO A 84 7.44 -4.03 10.09
C PRO A 84 7.85 -3.33 8.79
N ALA A 85 8.18 -4.08 7.73
CA ALA A 85 8.64 -3.50 6.46
C ALA A 85 7.54 -2.71 5.74
N GLN A 86 6.27 -3.10 5.89
CA GLN A 86 5.16 -2.42 5.22
C GLN A 86 5.10 -0.94 5.56
N PHE A 87 5.43 -0.51 6.79
CA PHE A 87 5.27 0.89 7.21
C PHE A 87 6.10 1.86 6.38
N ALA A 88 7.28 1.44 5.91
CA ALA A 88 8.10 2.24 5.00
C ALA A 88 7.39 2.42 3.63
N LEU A 89 6.73 1.38 3.14
CA LEU A 89 5.97 1.40 1.89
C LEU A 89 4.64 2.15 2.01
N LEU A 90 3.98 2.07 3.18
CA LEU A 90 2.81 2.88 3.49
C LEU A 90 3.18 4.37 3.56
N ALA A 91 4.32 4.70 4.16
CA ALA A 91 4.84 6.07 4.18
C ALA A 91 5.17 6.58 2.78
N LEU A 92 5.74 5.74 1.91
CA LEU A 92 5.96 6.05 0.50
C LEU A 92 4.63 6.37 -0.20
N ALA A 93 3.65 5.47 -0.09
CA ALA A 93 2.33 5.66 -0.69
C ALA A 93 1.64 6.94 -0.19
N LEU A 94 1.74 7.24 1.11
CA LEU A 94 1.25 8.49 1.68
C LEU A 94 1.93 9.71 1.07
N LEU A 95 3.27 9.73 1.07
CA LEU A 95 4.04 10.88 0.58
C LEU A 95 3.73 11.18 -0.89
N THR A 96 3.53 10.15 -1.71
CA THR A 96 3.16 10.33 -3.12
C THR A 96 1.81 11.03 -3.30
N VAL A 97 0.91 10.93 -2.32
CA VAL A 97 -0.40 11.57 -2.35
C VAL A 97 -0.38 12.94 -1.65
N THR A 98 0.27 13.04 -0.50
CA THR A 98 0.20 14.21 0.39
C THR A 98 1.19 15.32 0.03
N SER A 99 2.28 15.00 -0.69
CA SER A 99 3.33 15.98 -1.05
C SER A 99 2.82 17.18 -1.86
N ASP A 100 1.79 16.99 -2.67
CA ASP A 100 1.18 18.07 -3.45
C ASP A 100 0.33 19.01 -2.60
N TYR A 101 -0.23 18.52 -1.48
CA TYR A 101 -0.98 19.35 -0.56
C TYR A 101 -0.03 20.21 0.28
N ALA A 102 1.13 19.67 0.64
CA ALA A 102 2.17 20.41 1.37
C ALA A 102 2.80 21.54 0.54
N THR A 103 2.96 21.33 -0.78
CA THR A 103 3.62 22.27 -1.70
C THR A 103 2.65 23.15 -2.49
N GLY A 104 1.35 22.96 -2.35
CA GLY A 104 0.34 23.63 -3.17
C GLY A 104 0.24 23.11 -4.62
N GLY A 105 0.97 22.04 -4.96
CA GLY A 105 0.99 21.41 -6.29
C GLY A 105 -0.33 20.79 -6.75
N ILE A 106 -1.32 20.65 -5.86
CA ILE A 106 -2.63 20.09 -6.21
C ILE A 106 -3.40 20.95 -7.23
N VAL A 107 -3.28 22.28 -7.17
CA VAL A 107 -3.98 23.21 -8.07
C VAL A 107 -3.44 23.10 -9.51
N PRO A 108 -2.12 23.21 -9.76
CA PRO A 108 -1.55 22.94 -11.08
C PRO A 108 -1.90 21.55 -11.62
N ALA A 109 -1.85 20.51 -10.78
CA ALA A 109 -2.17 19.14 -11.21
C ALA A 109 -3.62 19.01 -11.73
N LEU A 110 -4.58 19.65 -11.03
CA LEU A 110 -5.98 19.68 -11.44
C LEU A 110 -6.23 20.55 -12.68
N GLN A 111 -5.45 21.62 -12.89
CA GLN A 111 -5.53 22.41 -14.12
C GLN A 111 -5.05 21.62 -15.35
N TRP A 112 -4.01 20.79 -15.18
CA TRP A 112 -3.46 19.97 -16.26
C TRP A 112 -4.32 18.73 -16.54
N THR A 113 -4.94 18.15 -15.52
CA THR A 113 -5.89 17.02 -15.65
C THR A 113 -7.23 17.37 -15.00
N PRO A 114 -8.14 18.08 -15.72
CA PRO A 114 -9.40 18.56 -15.15
C PRO A 114 -10.37 17.45 -14.72
N ARG A 115 -10.08 16.19 -15.09
CA ARG A 115 -10.86 15.01 -14.66
C ARG A 115 -10.32 14.46 -13.34
N ARG A 116 -10.87 14.97 -12.23
CA ARG A 116 -10.52 14.58 -10.84
C ARG A 116 -10.50 13.07 -10.60
N GLY A 117 -11.46 12.34 -11.18
CA GLY A 117 -11.54 10.87 -11.06
C GLY A 117 -10.36 10.15 -11.71
N VAL A 118 -9.88 10.68 -12.84
CA VAL A 118 -8.71 10.12 -13.54
C VAL A 118 -7.45 10.34 -12.72
N LEU A 119 -7.27 11.53 -12.13
CA LEU A 119 -6.12 11.82 -11.27
C LEU A 119 -6.13 10.96 -9.99
N PHE A 120 -7.28 10.87 -9.32
CA PHE A 120 -7.44 10.04 -8.12
C PHE A 120 -7.10 8.58 -8.40
N ALA A 121 -7.70 8.01 -9.46
CA ALA A 121 -7.46 6.63 -9.84
C ALA A 121 -5.99 6.40 -10.24
N ALA A 122 -5.39 7.31 -11.03
CA ALA A 122 -4.02 7.17 -11.48
C ALA A 122 -3.03 7.17 -10.30
N ARG A 123 -3.19 8.10 -9.36
CA ARG A 123 -2.35 8.15 -8.15
C ARG A 123 -2.55 6.93 -7.28
N THR A 124 -3.79 6.49 -7.10
CA THR A 124 -4.09 5.30 -6.30
C THR A 124 -3.43 4.07 -6.90
N VAL A 125 -3.59 3.84 -8.20
CA VAL A 125 -3.02 2.68 -8.90
C VAL A 125 -1.49 2.73 -8.90
N VAL A 126 -0.89 3.88 -9.21
CA VAL A 126 0.58 4.01 -9.25
C VAL A 126 1.18 3.86 -7.85
N ALA A 127 0.66 4.55 -6.84
CA ALA A 127 1.19 4.49 -5.48
C ALA A 127 0.99 3.13 -4.82
N ALA A 128 -0.25 2.60 -4.83
CA ALA A 128 -0.54 1.31 -4.23
C ALA A 128 0.11 0.17 -5.02
N GLY A 129 0.09 0.23 -6.34
CA GLY A 129 0.73 -0.76 -7.21
C GLY A 129 2.24 -0.84 -7.01
N THR A 130 2.93 0.31 -7.01
CA THR A 130 4.39 0.34 -6.79
C THR A 130 4.77 -0.19 -5.41
N ALA A 131 4.11 0.30 -4.36
CA ALA A 131 4.40 -0.10 -2.99
C ALA A 131 4.11 -1.60 -2.76
N THR A 132 3.00 -2.11 -3.29
CA THR A 132 2.64 -3.54 -3.20
C THR A 132 3.65 -4.41 -3.95
N LEU A 133 3.97 -4.07 -5.20
CA LEU A 133 4.94 -4.82 -6.00
C LEU A 133 6.33 -4.81 -5.35
N ALA A 134 6.78 -3.66 -4.83
CA ALA A 134 8.03 -3.58 -4.10
C ALA A 134 8.03 -4.49 -2.85
N GLY A 135 6.93 -4.51 -2.09
CA GLY A 135 6.77 -5.39 -0.94
C GLY A 135 6.86 -6.87 -1.30
N VAL A 136 6.17 -7.31 -2.35
CA VAL A 136 6.25 -8.69 -2.84
C VAL A 136 7.68 -9.06 -3.27
N LEU A 137 8.38 -8.15 -3.96
CA LEU A 137 9.78 -8.35 -4.34
C LEU A 137 10.70 -8.44 -3.12
N PHE A 138 10.48 -7.62 -2.09
CA PHE A 138 11.25 -7.68 -0.85
C PHE A 138 10.93 -8.91 -0.01
N ALA A 139 9.69 -9.41 -0.06
CA ALA A 139 9.29 -10.67 0.56
C ALA A 139 10.01 -11.85 -0.08
N LEU A 140 10.01 -11.92 -1.41
CA LEU A 140 10.79 -12.90 -2.15
C LEU A 140 12.28 -12.79 -1.80
N GLY A 141 12.82 -11.57 -1.75
CA GLY A 141 14.19 -11.30 -1.34
C GLY A 141 14.51 -11.80 0.06
N ALA A 142 13.61 -11.57 1.03
CA ALA A 142 13.76 -12.02 2.41
C ALA A 142 13.76 -13.54 2.52
N SER A 143 12.84 -14.24 1.85
CA SER A 143 12.80 -15.70 1.84
C SER A 143 14.01 -16.33 1.17
N VAL A 144 14.47 -15.78 0.04
CA VAL A 144 15.69 -16.25 -0.63
C VAL A 144 16.91 -16.01 0.26
N ALA A 145 17.02 -14.84 0.88
CA ALA A 145 18.17 -14.50 1.70
C ALA A 145 18.20 -15.32 3.00
N GLY A 146 17.05 -15.55 3.65
CA GLY A 146 16.91 -16.45 4.79
C GLY A 146 17.26 -17.90 4.43
N TYR A 147 16.77 -18.39 3.30
CA TYR A 147 17.12 -19.72 2.78
C TYR A 147 18.63 -19.88 2.57
N LEU A 148 19.28 -18.89 1.94
CA LEU A 148 20.74 -18.92 1.71
C LEU A 148 21.53 -18.90 3.02
N ALA A 149 21.07 -18.13 4.02
CA ALA A 149 21.72 -18.04 5.33
C ALA A 149 21.61 -19.34 6.15
N ALA A 150 20.53 -20.11 5.96
CA ALA A 150 20.25 -21.32 6.72
C ALA A 150 20.63 -22.63 6.00
N ARG A 151 21.34 -22.61 4.86
CA ARG A 151 21.62 -23.85 4.12
C ARG A 151 22.49 -24.82 4.94
N PRO A 152 22.19 -26.13 4.95
CA PRO A 152 21.13 -26.84 4.20
C PRO A 152 19.82 -27.08 4.97
N VAL A 153 19.56 -26.36 6.07
CA VAL A 153 18.46 -26.60 7.00
C VAL A 153 17.09 -26.28 6.40
N LEU A 154 16.93 -25.09 5.81
CA LEU A 154 15.65 -24.64 5.25
C LEU A 154 15.47 -25.06 3.79
N THR A 155 14.22 -25.15 3.34
CA THR A 155 13.83 -25.38 1.94
C THR A 155 13.08 -24.18 1.36
N LEU A 156 12.96 -24.12 0.03
CA LEU A 156 12.25 -23.05 -0.67
C LEU A 156 11.24 -23.61 -1.70
N PRO A 157 10.19 -24.32 -1.24
CA PRO A 157 9.17 -24.93 -2.11
C PRO A 157 8.35 -23.86 -2.84
N LEU A 158 8.13 -24.02 -4.14
CA LEU A 158 7.52 -22.98 -4.98
C LEU A 158 6.01 -22.80 -4.76
N ASP A 159 5.31 -23.88 -4.43
CA ASP A 159 3.89 -23.91 -4.10
C ASP A 159 3.58 -23.08 -2.85
N VAL A 160 4.32 -23.31 -1.75
CA VAL A 160 4.21 -22.50 -0.53
C VAL A 160 4.57 -21.03 -0.81
N GLY A 161 5.58 -20.79 -1.65
CA GLY A 161 6.00 -19.45 -2.01
C GLY A 161 4.92 -18.65 -2.75
N ALA A 162 4.15 -19.29 -3.63
CA ALA A 162 3.07 -18.64 -4.36
C ALA A 162 1.97 -18.17 -3.41
N ASP A 163 1.60 -18.99 -2.43
CA ASP A 163 0.58 -18.66 -1.43
C ASP A 163 1.04 -17.52 -0.51
N VAL A 164 2.26 -17.61 0.02
CA VAL A 164 2.83 -16.57 0.90
C VAL A 164 2.97 -15.23 0.17
N LEU A 165 3.50 -15.23 -1.06
CA LEU A 165 3.61 -13.99 -1.84
C LEU A 165 2.24 -13.43 -2.23
N GLY A 166 1.24 -14.30 -2.48
CA GLY A 166 -0.14 -13.90 -2.71
C GLY A 166 -0.75 -13.19 -1.49
N THR A 167 -0.55 -13.76 -0.30
CA THR A 167 -0.99 -13.17 0.97
C THR A 167 -0.28 -11.84 1.24
N VAL A 168 1.04 -11.76 1.06
CA VAL A 168 1.80 -10.50 1.19
C VAL A 168 1.28 -9.45 0.21
N ALA A 169 1.05 -9.82 -1.05
CA ALA A 169 0.49 -8.93 -2.06
C ALA A 169 -0.88 -8.39 -1.65
N PHE A 170 -1.74 -9.25 -1.12
CA PHE A 170 -3.07 -8.85 -0.65
C PHE A 170 -2.99 -7.87 0.54
N VAL A 171 -2.19 -8.21 1.55
CA VAL A 171 -2.04 -7.38 2.77
C VAL A 171 -1.43 -6.03 2.43
N PHE A 172 -0.36 -5.98 1.63
CA PHE A 172 0.27 -4.73 1.23
C PHE A 172 -0.62 -3.95 0.28
N GLY A 173 -1.36 -4.62 -0.61
CA GLY A 173 -2.37 -4.01 -1.46
C GLY A 173 -3.43 -3.27 -0.65
N CYS A 174 -4.08 -3.96 0.29
CA CYS A 174 -5.10 -3.35 1.14
C CYS A 174 -4.52 -2.27 2.06
N GLY A 175 -3.34 -2.49 2.65
CA GLY A 175 -2.67 -1.52 3.52
C GLY A 175 -2.29 -0.24 2.76
N THR A 176 -1.74 -0.36 1.55
CA THR A 176 -1.35 0.80 0.73
C THR A 176 -2.56 1.55 0.21
N LEU A 177 -3.66 0.86 -0.15
CA LEU A 177 -4.94 1.50 -0.49
C LEU A 177 -5.55 2.25 0.69
N LEU A 178 -5.53 1.66 1.89
CA LEU A 178 -5.93 2.32 3.14
C LEU A 178 -5.10 3.59 3.36
N ALA A 179 -3.77 3.49 3.21
CA ALA A 179 -2.85 4.61 3.35
C ALA A 179 -3.14 5.72 2.33
N VAL A 180 -3.25 5.39 1.04
CA VAL A 180 -3.61 6.34 -0.03
C VAL A 180 -4.93 7.03 0.27
N GLY A 181 -5.97 6.29 0.66
CA GLY A 181 -7.28 6.82 1.00
C GLY A 181 -7.21 7.81 2.16
N LEU A 182 -6.48 7.47 3.23
CA LEU A 182 -6.21 8.35 4.36
C LEU A 182 -5.38 9.58 3.94
N GLY A 183 -4.43 9.43 3.03
CA GLY A 183 -3.64 10.54 2.48
C GLY A 183 -4.52 11.58 1.76
N PHE A 184 -5.45 11.11 0.91
CA PHE A 184 -6.45 11.97 0.28
C PHE A 184 -7.43 12.58 1.28
N LEU A 185 -7.85 11.79 2.27
CA LEU A 185 -8.80 12.20 3.29
C LEU A 185 -8.21 13.23 4.23
N LEU A 186 -6.95 13.11 4.67
CA LEU A 186 -6.39 13.97 5.72
C LEU A 186 -5.54 15.10 5.14
N ARG A 187 -5.01 14.95 3.92
CA ARG A 187 -4.19 15.96 3.21
C ARG A 187 -2.96 16.42 4.00
N ASN A 188 -2.51 15.59 4.95
CA ASN A 188 -1.36 15.85 5.81
C ASN A 188 -0.57 14.54 5.98
N THR A 189 0.70 14.55 5.58
CA THR A 189 1.58 13.37 5.67
C THR A 189 1.69 12.83 7.10
N ALA A 190 1.95 13.70 8.08
CA ALA A 190 2.16 13.28 9.46
C ALA A 190 0.87 12.70 10.07
N GLY A 191 -0.26 13.41 9.91
CA GLY A 191 -1.55 12.95 10.41
C GLY A 191 -2.00 11.62 9.77
N SER A 192 -1.74 11.45 8.48
CA SER A 192 -2.08 10.21 7.77
C SER A 192 -1.21 9.05 8.22
N LEU A 193 0.10 9.27 8.39
CA LEU A 193 1.01 8.24 8.87
C LEU A 193 0.64 7.79 10.28
N VAL A 194 0.40 8.75 11.19
CA VAL A 194 -0.05 8.45 12.56
C VAL A 194 -1.34 7.63 12.54
N SER A 195 -2.32 7.99 11.69
CA SER A 195 -3.59 7.26 11.59
C SER A 195 -3.39 5.81 11.11
N VAL A 196 -2.53 5.60 10.11
CA VAL A 196 -2.20 4.25 9.62
C VAL A 196 -1.51 3.42 10.71
N PHE A 197 -0.52 3.98 11.39
CA PHE A 197 0.13 3.32 12.55
C PHE A 197 -0.87 2.98 13.64
N LEU A 198 -1.80 3.88 13.92
CA LEU A 198 -2.79 3.71 14.96
C LEU A 198 -3.75 2.57 14.65
N LEU A 199 -4.20 2.45 13.40
CA LEU A 199 -5.10 1.39 12.95
C LEU A 199 -4.44 0.02 12.76
N ILE A 200 -3.19 -0.01 12.29
CA ILE A 200 -2.48 -1.27 11.95
C ILE A 200 -1.69 -1.82 13.14
N LEU A 201 -1.16 -0.97 14.01
CA LEU A 201 -0.24 -1.40 15.07
C LEU A 201 -0.76 -1.10 16.47
N VAL A 202 -1.10 0.17 16.73
CA VAL A 202 -1.31 0.63 18.11
C VAL A 202 -2.63 0.13 18.69
N LEU A 203 -3.76 0.35 18.03
CA LEU A 203 -5.07 -0.10 18.55
C LEU A 203 -5.18 -1.62 18.66
N PRO A 204 -4.77 -2.43 17.66
CA PRO A 204 -4.77 -3.89 17.78
C PRO A 204 -4.07 -4.39 19.05
N LEU A 205 -2.96 -3.75 19.42
CA LEU A 205 -2.15 -4.12 20.57
C LEU A 205 -2.69 -3.57 21.89
N LEU A 206 -3.21 -2.33 21.89
CA LEU A 206 -3.64 -1.65 23.11
C LEU A 206 -5.05 -2.01 23.57
N LEU A 207 -6.02 -2.12 22.65
CA LEU A 207 -7.44 -2.28 23.02
C LEU A 207 -7.70 -3.53 23.88
N PRO A 208 -7.11 -4.70 23.60
CA PRO A 208 -7.30 -5.89 24.44
C PRO A 208 -6.80 -5.72 25.88
N GLN A 209 -5.81 -4.85 26.12
CA GLN A 209 -5.18 -4.71 27.45
C GLN A 209 -6.07 -4.02 28.48
N PHE A 210 -7.16 -3.39 28.05
CA PHE A 210 -8.13 -2.79 28.96
C PHE A 210 -9.09 -3.81 29.59
N GLY A 211 -9.09 -5.07 29.12
CA GLY A 211 -9.88 -6.16 29.72
C GLY A 211 -11.40 -6.11 29.46
N TYR A 212 -11.88 -5.18 28.62
CA TYR A 212 -13.29 -5.13 28.22
C TYR A 212 -13.53 -5.93 26.93
N GLY A 213 -14.54 -6.81 26.93
CA GLY A 213 -14.86 -7.68 25.78
C GLY A 213 -15.08 -6.91 24.48
N TRP A 214 -15.86 -5.83 24.53
CA TRP A 214 -16.16 -5.01 23.34
C TRP A 214 -14.91 -4.32 22.74
N LEU A 215 -13.88 -4.01 23.54
CA LEU A 215 -12.62 -3.46 23.03
C LEU A 215 -11.83 -4.52 22.27
N THR A 216 -11.87 -5.76 22.75
CA THR A 216 -11.29 -6.91 22.07
C THR A 216 -12.02 -7.16 20.76
N ASP A 217 -13.36 -7.10 20.75
CA ASP A 217 -14.18 -7.23 19.55
C ASP A 217 -13.87 -6.16 18.49
N VAL A 218 -13.57 -4.93 18.93
CA VAL A 218 -13.11 -3.85 18.02
C VAL A 218 -11.71 -4.16 17.51
N ALA A 219 -10.80 -4.58 18.38
CA ALA A 219 -9.43 -4.95 18.01
C ALA A 219 -9.41 -6.03 16.92
N ASP A 220 -10.30 -7.01 17.02
CA ASP A 220 -10.43 -8.13 16.07
C ASP A 220 -10.89 -7.69 14.67
N ARG A 221 -11.51 -6.51 14.56
CA ARG A 221 -11.99 -5.93 13.29
C ARG A 221 -11.09 -4.82 12.76
N LEU A 222 -9.89 -4.67 13.30
CA LEU A 222 -8.90 -3.71 12.81
C LEU A 222 -8.06 -4.31 11.69
N PRO A 223 -7.62 -3.48 10.72
CA PRO A 223 -6.85 -3.96 9.59
C PRO A 223 -5.52 -4.57 10.03
N GLY A 224 -4.93 -4.11 11.14
CA GLY A 224 -3.70 -4.66 11.70
C GLY A 224 -3.81 -6.09 12.20
N THR A 225 -4.87 -6.40 12.95
CA THR A 225 -5.14 -7.75 13.46
C THR A 225 -5.39 -8.72 12.32
N CYS A 226 -6.20 -8.30 11.34
CA CYS A 226 -6.49 -9.12 10.16
C CYS A 226 -5.25 -9.32 9.28
N ALA A 227 -4.40 -8.30 9.11
CA ALA A 227 -3.14 -8.42 8.38
C ALA A 227 -2.17 -9.40 9.05
N LEU A 228 -2.01 -9.32 10.38
CA LEU A 228 -1.20 -10.25 11.15
C LEU A 228 -1.71 -11.69 11.02
N PHE A 229 -3.03 -11.87 11.18
CA PHE A 229 -3.67 -13.17 11.06
C PHE A 229 -3.42 -13.81 9.70
N LEU A 230 -3.56 -13.04 8.61
CA LEU A 230 -3.33 -13.53 7.26
C LEU A 230 -1.86 -13.88 7.01
N LEU A 231 -0.92 -13.09 7.54
CA LEU A 231 0.50 -13.29 7.28
C LEU A 231 1.11 -14.44 8.06
N VAL A 232 0.88 -14.53 9.37
CA VAL A 232 1.68 -15.40 10.25
C VAL A 232 0.96 -16.69 10.63
N GLY A 233 -0.38 -16.70 10.64
CA GLY A 233 -1.15 -17.79 11.25
C GLY A 233 -0.93 -17.93 12.78
N GLU A 234 -1.83 -18.63 13.47
CA GLU A 234 -1.79 -18.97 14.93
C GLU A 234 -2.07 -17.84 15.98
N PRO A 235 -2.63 -18.15 17.18
CA PRO A 235 -3.82 -18.96 17.47
C PRO A 235 -5.06 -18.09 17.83
N THR A 236 -6.19 -18.45 17.23
CA THR A 236 -7.52 -18.56 17.86
C THR A 236 -7.94 -17.49 18.87
N ARG A 237 -8.38 -16.33 18.39
CA ARG A 237 -9.57 -15.71 19.01
C ARG A 237 -10.81 -16.32 18.34
N PRO A 238 -11.78 -16.87 19.11
CA PRO A 238 -13.00 -17.40 18.52
C PRO A 238 -13.67 -16.33 17.66
N GLY A 239 -13.73 -16.54 16.34
CA GLY A 239 -14.41 -15.64 15.40
C GLY A 239 -13.55 -14.98 14.32
N ILE A 240 -12.22 -15.03 14.40
CA ILE A 240 -11.37 -14.57 13.29
C ILE A 240 -11.13 -15.72 12.31
N THR A 241 -11.66 -15.56 11.11
CA THR A 241 -11.50 -16.46 9.97
C THR A 241 -10.74 -15.75 8.85
N GLU A 242 -10.15 -16.51 7.94
CA GLU A 242 -9.52 -15.97 6.73
C GLU A 242 -10.48 -15.07 5.96
N THR A 243 -11.73 -15.54 5.75
CA THR A 243 -12.77 -14.76 5.06
C THR A 243 -13.08 -13.45 5.78
N SER A 244 -13.25 -13.47 7.11
CA SER A 244 -13.51 -12.24 7.85
C SER A 244 -12.34 -11.26 7.79
N SER A 245 -11.10 -11.76 7.78
CA SER A 245 -9.90 -10.93 7.67
C SER A 245 -9.80 -10.27 6.31
N VAL A 246 -10.01 -11.02 5.23
CA VAL A 246 -10.07 -10.50 3.85
C VAL A 246 -11.15 -9.43 3.71
N VAL A 247 -12.37 -9.71 4.18
CA VAL A 247 -13.50 -8.76 4.12
C VAL A 247 -13.20 -7.50 4.92
N THR A 248 -12.61 -7.63 6.11
CA THR A 248 -12.28 -6.49 6.97
C THR A 248 -11.20 -5.61 6.34
N MET A 249 -10.15 -6.19 5.77
CA MET A 249 -9.11 -5.42 5.07
C MET A 249 -9.67 -4.67 3.87
N LEU A 250 -10.49 -5.34 3.05
CA LEU A 250 -11.14 -4.70 1.91
C LEU A 250 -12.09 -3.58 2.35
N PHE A 251 -12.86 -3.80 3.42
CA PHE A 251 -13.76 -2.80 3.97
C PHE A 251 -13.02 -1.54 4.41
N TRP A 252 -11.91 -1.67 5.16
CA TRP A 252 -11.10 -0.54 5.60
C TRP A 252 -10.44 0.19 4.43
N ALA A 253 -9.86 -0.53 3.48
CA ALA A 253 -9.26 0.05 2.28
C ALA A 253 -10.31 0.80 1.44
N ALA A 254 -11.45 0.18 1.16
CA ALA A 254 -12.54 0.79 0.39
C ALA A 254 -13.12 2.01 1.10
N THR A 255 -13.34 1.94 2.42
CA THR A 255 -13.88 3.06 3.21
C THR A 255 -12.94 4.27 3.15
N ALA A 256 -11.65 4.07 3.35
CA ALA A 256 -10.68 5.16 3.27
C ALA A 256 -10.60 5.78 1.87
N LEU A 257 -10.62 4.96 0.81
CA LEU A 257 -10.63 5.45 -0.57
C LEU A 257 -11.90 6.24 -0.89
N VAL A 258 -13.07 5.75 -0.48
CA VAL A 258 -14.35 6.43 -0.69
C VAL A 258 -14.37 7.76 0.05
N LEU A 259 -13.95 7.79 1.32
CA LEU A 259 -13.87 9.03 2.09
C LEU A 259 -12.87 10.04 1.48
N GLY A 260 -11.69 9.56 1.06
CA GLY A 260 -10.71 10.39 0.37
C GLY A 260 -11.22 10.95 -0.96
N TRP A 261 -11.91 10.13 -1.75
CA TRP A 261 -12.56 10.54 -2.99
C TRP A 261 -13.64 11.60 -2.76
N LEU A 262 -14.53 11.38 -1.80
CA LEU A 262 -15.60 12.32 -1.45
C LEU A 262 -15.01 13.68 -1.03
N ARG A 263 -13.92 13.69 -0.27
CA ARG A 263 -13.23 14.93 0.11
C ARG A 263 -12.66 15.66 -1.10
N LEU A 264 -12.01 14.95 -2.01
CA LEU A 264 -11.44 15.52 -3.25
C LEU A 264 -12.51 16.14 -4.16
N VAL A 265 -13.69 15.51 -4.27
CA VAL A 265 -14.78 16.02 -5.10
C VAL A 265 -15.46 17.24 -4.48
N ARG A 266 -15.66 17.24 -3.15
CA ARG A 266 -16.43 18.28 -2.46
C ARG A 266 -15.65 19.56 -2.17
N GLU A 267 -14.42 19.46 -1.67
CA GLU A 267 -13.70 20.63 -1.16
C GLU A 267 -12.93 21.38 -2.25
N ASP A 268 -12.49 20.69 -3.29
CA ASP A 268 -11.64 21.31 -4.32
C ASP A 268 -12.48 21.88 -5.48
N ALA A 269 -13.82 21.85 -5.39
CA ALA A 269 -14.73 22.47 -6.36
C ALA A 269 -14.97 23.96 -6.07
N ASN A 270 -14.60 24.44 -4.88
CA ASN A 270 -14.95 25.77 -4.37
C ASN A 270 -13.74 26.72 -4.23
N ARG A 271 -12.59 26.40 -4.84
CA ARG A 271 -11.39 27.24 -4.91
C ARG A 271 -10.93 27.34 -6.35
#